data_AF-A0A1I6WF73-F1
#
_entry.id   AF-A0A1I6WF73-F1
#
_cell.length_a   1.000
_cell.length_b   1.000
_cell.length_c   1.000
_cell.angle_alpha   90.00
_cell.angle_beta   90.00
_cell.angle_gamma   90.00
#
_symmetry.space_group_name_H-M   'P 1'
#
loop_
_entity.id
_entity.type
_entity.pdbx_description
1 polymer ?
#
loop_
_entity_poly.entity_id
_entity_poly.type
_entity_poly.pdbx_seq_one_letter_code
_entity_poly.pdbx_strand_id
1 'polypeptide(L)' 'MITMFEVGDCVVFLLDGTRGTVMEAGEGLYHVAWEDQFVSWEREELLEKIQLRS' A
#
# COMPACT_ATOMS: atom_id res chain seq x y z
N MET A 1 -9.99 -12.78 8.47
CA MET A 1 -9.93 -11.98 7.25
C MET A 1 -8.47 -11.99 6.81
N ILE A 2 -8.16 -12.46 5.61
CA ILE A 2 -6.80 -12.42 5.09
C ILE A 2 -6.64 -11.06 4.42
N THR A 3 -6.05 -10.11 5.13
CA THR A 3 -5.64 -8.83 4.53
C THR A 3 -4.34 -9.09 3.77
N MET A 4 -4.31 -8.72 2.48
CA MET A 4 -3.17 -8.94 1.61
C MET A 4 -1.97 -8.07 1.98
N PHE A 5 -2.24 -6.91 2.59
CA PHE A 5 -1.25 -6.02 3.18
C PHE A 5 -1.59 -5.72 4.64
N GLU A 6 -0.57 -5.48 5.45
CA GLU A 6 -0.70 -5.12 6.86
C GLU A 6 -0.32 -3.66 7.09
N VAL A 7 -0.85 -3.05 8.16
CA VAL A 7 -0.44 -1.69 8.54
C VAL A 7 1.06 -1.68 8.85
N GLY A 8 1.78 -0.76 8.23
CA GLY A 8 3.25 -0.67 8.28
C GLY A 8 3.96 -1.32 7.10
N ASP A 9 3.25 -2.03 6.21
CA ASP A 9 3.84 -2.55 4.99
C ASP A 9 4.19 -1.42 4.01
N CYS A 10 5.37 -1.53 3.40
CA CYS A 10 5.76 -0.69 2.27
C CYS A 10 5.16 -1.26 0.98
N VAL A 11 4.40 -0.43 0.28
CA VAL A 11 3.77 -0.74 -1.00
C VAL A 11 4.24 0.23 -2.07
N VAL A 12 4.16 -0.20 -3.33
CA VAL A 12 4.33 0.63 -4.52
C VAL A 12 3.01 0.71 -5.25
N PHE A 13 2.66 1.91 -5.70
CA PHE A 13 1.56 2.09 -6.63
C PHE A 13 1.99 1.67 -8.03
N LEU A 14 1.26 0.74 -8.65
CA LEU A 14 1.64 0.16 -9.94
C LEU A 14 1.59 1.16 -11.10
N LEU A 15 0.80 2.24 -10.98
CA LEU A 15 0.58 3.17 -12.08
C LEU A 15 1.77 4.10 -12.33
N ASP A 16 2.36 4.62 -11.26
CA ASP A 16 3.44 5.61 -11.31
C ASP A 16 4.74 5.13 -10.64
N GLY A 17 4.69 4.01 -9.91
CA GLY A 17 5.83 3.46 -9.18
C GLY A 17 6.10 4.15 -7.84
N THR A 18 5.20 5.03 -7.40
CA THR A 18 5.36 5.79 -6.15
C THR A 18 5.25 4.86 -4.95
N ARG A 19 6.12 5.08 -3.95
CA ARG A 19 6.15 4.25 -2.75
C ARG A 19 5.30 4.87 -1.67
N GLY A 20 4.69 4.00 -0.87
CA GLY A 20 3.88 4.41 0.26
C GLY A 20 3.92 3.36 1.37
N THR A 21 3.38 3.75 2.52
CA THR A 21 3.23 2.89 3.68
C THR A 21 1.75 2.72 3.98
N VAL A 22 1.30 1.48 4.16
CA VAL A 22 -0.08 1.19 4.57
C VAL A 22 -0.30 1.70 5.98
N MET A 23 -1.22 2.64 6.14
CA MET A 23 -1.64 3.22 7.42
C MET A 23 -2.87 2.50 7.99
N GLU A 24 -3.76 2.03 7.12
CA GLU A 24 -4.97 1.30 7.50
C GLU A 24 -5.32 0.27 6.43
N ALA A 25 -5.77 -0.91 6.85
CA ALA A 25 -6.22 -1.98 5.95
C ALA A 25 -7.72 -2.21 6.16
N GLY A 26 -8.51 -2.08 5.10
CA GLY A 26 -9.94 -2.36 5.06
C GLY A 26 -10.30 -3.52 4.13
N GLU A 27 -11.60 -3.77 3.93
CA GLU A 27 -12.08 -4.76 2.96
C GLU A 27 -11.85 -4.28 1.52
N GLY A 28 -10.71 -4.65 0.94
CA GLY A 28 -10.36 -4.39 -0.46
C GLY A 28 -9.83 -2.97 -0.75
N LEU A 29 -9.75 -2.12 0.26
CA LEU A 29 -9.17 -0.78 0.20
C LEU A 29 -8.15 -0.60 1.31
N TYR A 30 -7.01 0.00 0.96
CA TYR A 30 -5.90 0.25 1.85
C TYR A 30 -5.62 1.73 1.87
N HIS A 31 -5.57 2.30 3.06
CA HIS A 31 -5.18 3.68 3.25
C HIS A 31 -3.66 3.74 3.24
N VAL A 32 -3.08 4.36 2.22
CA VAL A 32 -1.64 4.43 2.02
C VAL A 32 -1.19 5.87 2.16
N ALA A 33 -0.12 6.08 2.94
CA ALA A 33 0.60 7.33 2.99
C ALA A 33 1.80 7.29 2.05
N TRP A 34 1.78 8.16 1.06
CA TRP A 34 2.79 8.25 0.00
C TRP A 34 3.95 9.16 0.39
N GLU A 35 5.09 9.00 -0.28
CA GLU A 35 6.30 9.79 -0.03
C GLU A 35 6.07 11.32 -0.22
N ASP A 36 5.12 11.72 -1.08
CA ASP A 36 4.72 13.11 -1.33
C ASP A 36 3.83 13.73 -0.23
N GLN A 37 3.75 13.12 0.96
CA GLN A 37 2.86 13.51 2.07
C GLN A 37 1.36 13.47 1.73
N PHE A 38 1.01 12.85 0.59
CA PHE A 38 -0.35 12.58 0.21
C PHE A 38 -0.83 11.28 0.86
N VAL A 39 -2.12 11.21 1.17
CA VAL A 39 -2.75 9.98 1.68
C VAL A 39 -3.95 9.65 0.81
N SER A 40 -4.06 8.39 0.38
CA SER A 40 -5.19 7.94 -0.43
C SER A 40 -5.62 6.52 -0.10
N TRP A 41 -6.85 6.21 -0.47
CA TRP A 41 -7.41 4.87 -0.36
C TRP A 41 -7.28 4.15 -1.68
N GLU A 42 -6.41 3.15 -1.73
CA GLU A 42 -6.14 2.40 -2.95
C GLU A 42 -6.64 0.96 -2.87
N ARG A 43 -6.98 0.42 -4.04
CA ARG A 43 -7.40 -0.97 -4.18
C ARG A 43 -6.17 -1.87 -4.21
N GLU A 44 -6.29 -3.08 -3.68
CA GLU A 44 -5.19 -4.05 -3.66
C GLU A 44 -4.60 -4.34 -5.04
N GLU A 45 -5.42 -4.31 -6.08
CA GLU A 45 -4.99 -4.57 -7.46
C GLU A 45 -4.03 -3.52 -8.02
N LEU A 46 -3.94 -2.34 -7.38
CA LEU A 46 -3.06 -1.25 -7.77
C LEU A 46 -1.81 -1.16 -6.88
N LEU A 47 -1.72 -2.00 -5.85
CA LEU A 47 -0.65 -1.99 -4.86
C LEU A 47 0.22 -3.24 -4.99
N GLU A 48 1.53 -3.05 -4.97
CA GLU A 48 2.50 -4.13 -4.90
C GLU A 48 3.32 -4.03 -3.61
N LYS A 49 3.41 -5.12 -2.84
CA LYS A 49 4.22 -5.15 -1.62
C LYS A 49 5.70 -5.17 -1.99
N ILE A 50 6.47 -4.25 -1.44
CA ILE A 50 7.92 -4.24 -1.60
C ILE A 50 8.50 -5.33 -0.70
N GLN A 51 8.66 -6.53 -1.24
CA GLN A 51 9.38 -7.62 -0.58
C GLN A 51 10.88 -7.38 -0.76
N LEU A 52 11.55 -6.81 0.24
CA LEU A 52 13.01 -6.87 0.33
C LEU A 52 13.42 -8.34 0.49
N ARG A 53 13.75 -8.97 -0.62
CA ARG A 53 14.25 -10.35 -0.65
C ARG A 53 15.66 -10.34 -0.05
N SER A 54 15.78 -10.81 1.19
CA SER A 54 17.05 -11.17 1.83
C SER A 54 17.68 -12.39 1.18
#